data_AF-A0A3E1RFN0-F1
#
_entry.id   AF-A0A3E1RFN0-F1
#
_cell.length_a   1.000
_cell.length_b   1.000
_cell.length_c   1.000
_cell.angle_alpha   90.00
_cell.angle_beta   90.00
_cell.angle_gamma   90.00
#
_symmetry.space_group_name_H-M   'P 1'
#
loop_
_entity.id
_entity.type
_entity.pdbx_description
1 polymer ?
#
loop_
_entity_poly.entity_id
_entity_poly.type
_entity_poly.pdbx_seq_one_letter_code
_entity_poly.pdbx_strand_id
1 'polypeptide(L)'
;MLAACAGPKYTVDDGRKVDEVLLGNIRSYGSGERAMRAAIGRAATLKDPDCSTQWELPFSVESSYNMATDDRVAWVRALGVDERLTVVGAAYNSALKIGDKIQELDGYSRENAEKMMLRLAELRDDGDPFKVKLFGGKTVTVTPLKVCRGYARLAPPATPLAQDYHWLLAVHPLEVARADLTDDEALWAVLWSEGVSEEGGARMKTYAYGTKVANTLYQLFTIASGIQGAAVAANAAVQAAQTAASSVATEVIKRQLLDQATAAATNRIRDEATGVVRKLTQAQVANAMQQAAANRGSLSGVAWVASTIFEKADAWAYARMEQLKADPLASFTLHQKLIERGLTTNSMALDPDRLNALNTLAESRGRREDVVAILQGLRPEDLQVAMADMPVASAPGAFSYESEDDPAQRLQPFARGLVDGMLNMPVQSH
;
A
#
# COMPACT_ATOMS: atom_id res chain seq x y z
N MET A 1 -16.27 7.72 51.01
CA MET A 1 -16.59 6.85 49.87
C MET A 1 -15.55 7.09 48.80
N LEU A 2 -14.96 6.02 48.28
CA LEU A 2 -13.86 6.04 47.31
C LEU A 2 -14.27 6.82 46.05
N ALA A 3 -13.47 7.81 45.67
CA ALA A 3 -13.48 8.35 44.32
C ALA A 3 -13.08 7.20 43.39
N ALA A 4 -14.04 6.67 42.64
CA ALA A 4 -13.79 5.63 41.66
C ALA A 4 -12.76 6.16 40.65
N CYS A 5 -11.62 5.46 40.55
CA CYS A 5 -10.61 5.69 39.53
C CYS A 5 -11.24 5.57 38.14
N ALA A 6 -11.68 6.69 37.57
CA ALA A 6 -12.11 6.78 36.19
C ALA A 6 -10.86 6.78 35.29
N GLY A 7 -10.23 5.61 35.14
CA GLY A 7 -9.25 5.41 34.08
C GLY A 7 -9.93 5.57 32.70
N PRO A 8 -9.16 5.85 31.63
CA PRO A 8 -9.71 5.94 30.29
C PRO A 8 -10.46 4.65 29.96
N LYS A 9 -11.76 4.77 29.65
CA LYS A 9 -12.58 3.66 29.20
C LYS A 9 -12.27 3.40 27.73
N TYR A 10 -11.40 2.43 27.47
CA TYR A 10 -11.08 2.01 26.11
C TYR A 10 -12.30 1.41 25.42
N THR A 11 -12.38 1.61 24.10
CA THR A 11 -13.45 1.03 23.28
C THR A 11 -13.38 -0.49 23.33
N VAL A 12 -14.55 -1.13 23.42
CA VAL A 12 -14.72 -2.59 23.35
C VAL A 12 -15.73 -2.91 22.25
N ASP A 13 -15.64 -4.11 21.67
CA ASP A 13 -16.69 -4.58 20.78
C ASP A 13 -17.94 -4.93 21.60
N ASP A 14 -18.99 -4.13 21.45
CA ASP A 14 -20.28 -4.29 22.14
C ASP A 14 -21.36 -4.94 21.25
N GLY A 15 -20.98 -5.47 20.09
CA GLY A 15 -21.89 -6.14 19.17
C GLY A 15 -22.78 -5.20 18.37
N ARG A 16 -22.61 -3.88 18.46
CA ARG A 16 -23.36 -2.93 17.62
C ARG A 16 -23.06 -3.14 16.14
N LYS A 17 -23.99 -2.71 15.29
CA LYS A 17 -23.77 -2.66 13.84
C LYS A 17 -22.64 -1.66 13.53
N VAL A 18 -21.74 -2.05 12.63
CA VAL A 18 -20.66 -1.19 12.12
C VAL A 18 -20.77 -1.09 10.60
N ASP A 19 -19.98 -0.22 9.99
CA ASP A 19 -19.80 -0.20 8.54
C ASP A 19 -19.04 -1.46 8.10
N GLU A 20 -19.73 -2.35 7.38
CA GLU A 20 -19.18 -3.63 6.90
C GLU A 20 -18.12 -3.43 5.81
N VAL A 21 -18.17 -2.33 5.04
CA VAL A 21 -17.15 -2.01 4.02
C VAL A 21 -15.86 -1.63 4.72
N LEU A 22 -15.94 -0.72 5.71
CA LEU A 22 -14.78 -0.34 6.52
C LEU A 22 -14.23 -1.55 7.28
N LEU A 23 -15.09 -2.37 7.88
CA LEU A 23 -14.67 -3.58 8.59
C LEU A 23 -13.92 -4.55 7.67
N GLY A 24 -14.41 -4.75 6.43
CA GLY A 24 -13.72 -5.52 5.40
C GLY A 24 -12.34 -4.95 5.06
N ASN A 25 -12.24 -3.63 4.88
CA ASN A 25 -10.98 -2.95 4.61
C ASN A 25 -9.97 -3.12 5.76
N ILE A 26 -10.42 -2.99 7.01
CA ILE A 26 -9.56 -3.15 8.18
C ILE A 26 -9.01 -4.59 8.25
N ARG A 27 -9.84 -5.59 7.93
CA ARG A 27 -9.40 -7.00 7.86
C ARG A 27 -8.33 -7.20 6.78
N SER A 28 -8.55 -6.68 5.57
CA SER A 28 -7.55 -6.75 4.49
C SER A 28 -6.25 -6.00 4.84
N TYR A 29 -6.36 -4.83 5.46
CA TYR A 29 -5.20 -4.09 5.95
C TYR A 29 -4.42 -4.92 6.98
N GLY A 30 -5.11 -5.51 7.95
CA GLY A 30 -4.46 -6.32 8.98
C GLY A 30 -3.88 -7.63 8.48
N SER A 31 -4.43 -8.28 7.45
CA SER A 31 -3.79 -9.45 6.82
C SER A 31 -2.55 -9.03 6.02
N GLY A 32 -2.67 -7.95 5.25
CA GLY A 32 -1.56 -7.39 4.49
C GLY A 32 -0.40 -6.93 5.36
N GLU A 33 -0.65 -6.22 6.46
CA GLU A 33 0.39 -5.77 7.40
C GLU A 33 1.19 -6.95 7.99
N ARG A 34 0.52 -8.08 8.27
CA ARG A 34 1.21 -9.29 8.76
C ARG A 34 2.14 -9.87 7.70
N ALA A 35 1.68 -9.98 6.46
CA ALA A 35 2.47 -10.48 5.35
C ALA A 35 3.65 -9.54 5.05
N MET A 36 3.39 -8.24 4.94
CA MET A 36 4.39 -7.21 4.63
C MET A 36 5.45 -7.07 5.73
N ARG A 37 5.08 -7.13 7.02
CA ARG A 37 6.09 -7.08 8.10
C ARG A 37 7.01 -8.29 8.10
N ALA A 38 6.49 -9.49 7.84
CA ALA A 38 7.31 -10.69 7.71
C ALA A 38 8.28 -10.58 6.51
N ALA A 39 7.77 -10.11 5.37
CA ALA A 39 8.55 -9.85 4.16
C ALA A 39 9.68 -8.82 4.38
N ILE A 40 9.40 -7.72 5.07
CA ILE A 40 10.41 -6.70 5.43
C ILE A 40 11.50 -7.29 6.33
N GLY A 41 11.12 -8.10 7.32
CA GLY A 41 12.07 -8.84 8.15
C GLY A 41 12.99 -9.73 7.32
N ARG A 42 12.45 -10.39 6.30
CA ARG A 42 13.22 -11.23 5.37
C ARG A 42 14.10 -10.42 4.43
N ALA A 43 13.60 -9.34 3.83
CA ALA A 43 14.38 -8.44 2.99
C ALA A 43 15.60 -7.86 3.73
N ALA A 44 15.43 -7.48 5.00
CA ALA A 44 16.51 -7.00 5.87
C ALA A 44 17.68 -7.99 6.02
N THR A 45 17.42 -9.30 5.86
CA THR A 45 18.48 -10.32 5.97
C THR A 45 19.47 -10.29 4.81
N LEU A 46 19.08 -9.68 3.68
CA LEU A 46 19.94 -9.56 2.50
C LEU A 46 21.18 -8.72 2.79
N LYS A 47 21.04 -7.67 3.62
CA LYS A 47 22.08 -6.67 3.89
C LYS A 47 22.70 -6.15 2.59
N ASP A 48 21.82 -5.79 1.66
CA ASP A 48 22.18 -5.43 0.30
C ASP A 48 23.16 -4.24 0.29
N PRO A 49 24.39 -4.40 -0.26
CA PRO A 49 25.36 -3.32 -0.33
C PRO A 49 25.04 -2.31 -1.44
N ASP A 50 24.15 -2.64 -2.38
CA ASP A 50 23.86 -1.86 -3.58
C ASP A 50 22.72 -0.86 -3.37
N CYS A 51 22.23 -0.70 -2.14
CA CYS A 51 21.13 0.21 -1.81
C CYS A 51 21.49 1.23 -0.73
N SER A 52 20.85 2.39 -0.81
CA SER A 52 20.79 3.33 0.32
C SER A 52 20.01 2.68 1.45
N THR A 53 20.52 2.73 2.68
CA THR A 53 19.85 2.10 3.82
C THR A 53 19.00 3.08 4.61
N GLN A 54 17.95 2.57 5.24
CA GLN A 54 17.17 3.23 6.28
C GLN A 54 16.85 2.25 7.41
N TRP A 55 16.30 2.75 8.51
CA TRP A 55 15.86 1.93 9.63
C TRP A 55 14.36 1.66 9.56
N GLU A 56 13.95 0.47 9.98
CA GLU A 56 12.55 0.05 9.94
C GLU A 56 12.20 -0.74 11.20
N LEU A 57 10.95 -0.67 11.64
CA LEU A 57 10.51 -1.45 12.80
C LEU A 57 10.18 -2.89 12.37
N PRO A 58 10.54 -3.89 13.20
CA PRO A 58 10.15 -5.29 12.97
C PRO A 58 8.66 -5.53 13.27
N PHE A 59 7.85 -4.48 13.42
CA PHE A 59 6.42 -4.54 13.67
C PHE A 59 5.74 -3.26 13.19
N SER A 60 4.42 -3.32 12.99
CA SER A 60 3.57 -2.16 12.73
C SER A 60 2.53 -2.02 13.84
N VAL A 61 2.10 -0.79 14.07
CA VAL A 61 1.19 -0.43 15.16
C VAL A 61 0.04 0.42 14.65
N GLU A 62 -1.11 0.33 15.30
CA GLU A 62 -2.29 1.14 15.02
C GLU A 62 -2.95 1.62 16.30
N SER A 63 -3.77 2.65 16.18
CA SER A 63 -4.61 3.16 17.26
C SER A 63 -5.88 3.79 16.70
N SER A 64 -6.99 3.64 17.42
CA SER A 64 -8.26 4.27 17.09
C SER A 64 -8.53 5.57 17.88
N TYR A 65 -7.50 6.14 18.54
CA TYR A 65 -7.57 7.28 19.47
C TYR A 65 -8.43 8.45 18.98
N ASN A 66 -8.27 8.88 17.72
CA ASN A 66 -8.99 10.03 17.18
C ASN A 66 -10.28 9.67 16.41
N MET A 67 -10.56 8.38 16.17
CA MET A 67 -11.64 7.95 15.28
C MET A 67 -13.04 8.18 15.85
N ALA A 68 -14.05 8.18 14.98
CA ALA A 68 -15.45 8.18 15.40
C ALA A 68 -15.79 6.90 16.18
N THR A 69 -16.74 6.97 17.12
CA THR A 69 -17.04 5.85 18.04
C THR A 69 -17.35 4.53 17.33
N ASP A 70 -18.16 4.55 16.28
CA ASP A 70 -18.53 3.32 15.58
C ASP A 70 -17.37 2.76 14.74
N ASP A 71 -16.50 3.63 14.20
CA ASP A 71 -15.27 3.22 13.52
C ASP A 71 -14.31 2.53 14.51
N ARG A 72 -14.17 3.07 15.73
CA ARG A 72 -13.36 2.42 16.78
C ARG A 72 -13.83 0.99 17.05
N VAL A 73 -15.15 0.77 17.09
CA VAL A 73 -15.71 -0.57 17.27
C VAL A 73 -15.34 -1.48 16.09
N ALA A 74 -15.36 -0.99 14.84
CA ALA A 74 -14.90 -1.76 13.68
C ALA A 74 -13.41 -2.15 13.81
N TRP A 75 -12.55 -1.25 14.29
CA TRP A 75 -11.13 -1.49 14.53
C TRP A 75 -10.88 -2.50 15.67
N VAL A 76 -11.62 -2.39 16.78
CA VAL A 76 -11.58 -3.37 17.87
C VAL A 76 -12.04 -4.75 17.37
N ARG A 77 -13.15 -4.79 16.61
CA ARG A 77 -13.72 -6.04 16.09
C ARG A 77 -12.79 -6.75 15.10
N ALA A 78 -12.14 -6.02 14.21
CA ALA A 78 -11.29 -6.62 13.19
C ALA A 78 -9.88 -6.97 13.72
N LEU A 79 -9.27 -6.10 14.53
CA LEU A 79 -7.85 -6.20 14.88
C LEU A 79 -7.55 -6.05 16.38
N GLY A 80 -8.56 -5.86 17.24
CA GLY A 80 -8.34 -5.58 18.66
C GLY A 80 -7.74 -4.20 18.93
N VAL A 81 -7.80 -3.30 17.95
CA VAL A 81 -7.22 -1.95 18.01
C VAL A 81 -8.22 -1.00 18.67
N ASP A 82 -7.88 -0.57 19.88
CA ASP A 82 -8.58 0.49 20.60
C ASP A 82 -7.71 1.76 20.58
N GLU A 83 -7.97 2.71 21.48
CA GLU A 83 -7.24 3.97 21.55
C GLU A 83 -5.76 3.79 21.91
N ARG A 84 -5.36 2.63 22.43
CA ARG A 84 -3.95 2.34 22.75
C ARG A 84 -3.19 1.92 21.50
N LEU A 85 -1.90 2.25 21.49
CA LEU A 85 -0.99 1.80 20.46
C LEU A 85 -0.87 0.27 20.47
N THR A 86 -1.46 -0.38 19.46
CA THR A 86 -1.64 -1.84 19.39
C THR A 86 -0.87 -2.39 18.20
N VAL A 87 -0.09 -3.46 18.40
CA VAL A 87 0.68 -4.11 17.34
C VAL A 87 -0.26 -4.88 16.40
N VAL A 88 -0.22 -4.59 15.10
CA VAL A 88 -1.10 -5.23 14.10
C VAL A 88 -0.36 -6.16 13.13
N GLY A 89 0.94 -5.94 12.94
CA GLY A 89 1.84 -6.78 12.16
C GLY A 89 3.18 -6.93 12.86
N ALA A 90 3.85 -8.06 12.69
CA ALA A 90 5.15 -8.33 13.29
C ALA A 90 5.97 -9.29 12.43
N ALA A 91 7.26 -8.99 12.26
CA ALA A 91 8.23 -9.92 11.70
C ALA A 91 8.42 -11.13 12.64
N TYR A 92 8.83 -12.27 12.08
CA TYR A 92 8.94 -13.54 12.82
C TYR A 92 9.81 -13.44 14.10
N ASN A 93 10.91 -12.68 14.02
CA ASN A 93 11.85 -12.47 15.12
C ASN A 93 11.52 -11.24 15.99
N SER A 94 10.36 -10.60 15.82
CA SER A 94 9.98 -9.46 16.63
C SER A 94 9.78 -9.86 18.10
N ALA A 95 10.31 -9.04 19.01
CA ALA A 95 10.10 -9.17 20.44
C ALA A 95 8.64 -8.87 20.85
N LEU A 96 7.95 -8.08 20.04
CA LEU A 96 6.53 -7.78 20.17
C LEU A 96 5.68 -8.74 19.35
N LYS A 97 4.48 -9.04 19.84
CA LYS A 97 3.50 -9.92 19.21
C LYS A 97 2.27 -9.13 18.81
N ILE A 98 1.58 -9.61 17.77
CA ILE A 98 0.32 -9.02 17.32
C ILE A 98 -0.68 -9.01 18.49
N GLY A 99 -1.34 -7.87 18.68
CA GLY A 99 -2.25 -7.62 19.80
C GLY A 99 -1.57 -7.04 21.05
N ASP A 100 -0.24 -7.01 21.13
CA ASP A 100 0.47 -6.33 22.22
C ASP A 100 0.09 -4.85 22.23
N LYS A 101 -0.20 -4.33 23.42
CA LYS A 101 -0.56 -2.92 23.63
C LYS A 101 0.59 -2.19 24.33
N ILE A 102 1.12 -1.18 23.68
CA ILE A 102 2.30 -0.43 24.10
C ILE A 102 1.89 0.69 25.06
N GLN A 103 2.50 0.70 26.24
CA GLN A 103 2.28 1.70 27.29
C GLN A 103 3.38 2.78 27.29
N GLU A 104 4.62 2.40 27.06
CA GLU A 104 5.79 3.28 27.18
C GLU A 104 6.87 2.88 26.16
N LEU A 105 7.55 3.89 25.63
CA LEU A 105 8.62 3.80 24.64
C LEU A 105 9.86 4.48 25.22
N ASP A 106 10.79 3.70 25.75
CA ASP A 106 12.05 4.17 26.32
C ASP A 106 11.87 5.32 27.34
N GLY A 107 11.05 5.10 28.37
CA GLY A 107 10.71 6.12 29.37
C GLY A 107 9.66 7.14 28.91
N TYR A 108 9.32 7.19 27.62
CA TYR A 108 8.30 8.10 27.09
C TYR A 108 6.91 7.47 27.13
N SER A 109 5.94 8.15 27.73
CA SER A 109 4.53 7.77 27.71
C SER A 109 3.61 8.97 27.59
N ARG A 110 2.57 8.84 26.77
CA ARG A 110 1.49 9.81 26.58
C ARG A 110 0.18 9.07 26.33
N GLU A 111 -0.93 9.64 26.78
CA GLU A 111 -2.28 9.13 26.44
C GLU A 111 -2.59 9.31 24.95
N ASN A 112 -2.02 10.34 24.31
CA ASN A 112 -2.17 10.58 22.89
C ASN A 112 -1.31 9.58 22.07
N ALA A 113 -1.97 8.69 21.34
CA ALA A 113 -1.31 7.65 20.55
C ALA A 113 -0.52 8.19 19.35
N GLU A 114 -0.90 9.32 18.75
CA GLU A 114 -0.14 9.95 17.67
C GLU A 114 1.23 10.45 18.17
N LYS A 115 1.28 11.03 19.37
CA LYS A 115 2.55 11.41 20.02
C LYS A 115 3.42 10.19 20.32
N MET A 116 2.81 9.07 20.73
CA MET A 116 3.52 7.81 20.91
C MET A 116 4.08 7.27 19.58
N MET A 117 3.34 7.37 18.48
CA MET A 117 3.80 6.97 17.14
C MET A 117 4.94 7.86 16.62
N LEU A 118 4.91 9.16 16.89
CA LEU A 118 6.02 10.06 16.56
C LEU A 118 7.29 9.69 17.32
N ARG A 119 7.16 9.42 18.63
CA ARG A 119 8.30 8.92 19.40
C ARG A 119 8.83 7.59 18.85
N LEU A 120 7.94 6.73 18.38
CA LEU A 120 8.31 5.46 17.77
C LEU A 120 9.04 5.66 16.42
N ALA A 121 8.67 6.67 15.63
CA ALA A 121 9.41 7.07 14.42
C ALA A 121 10.81 7.57 14.73
N GLU A 122 10.97 8.41 15.76
CA GLU A 122 12.28 8.87 16.22
C GLU A 122 13.17 7.69 16.63
N LEU A 123 12.66 6.80 17.49
CA LEU A 123 13.40 5.63 17.97
C LEU A 123 13.77 4.65 16.84
N ARG A 124 12.90 4.53 15.82
CA ARG A 124 13.22 3.79 14.61
C ARG A 124 14.37 4.46 13.86
N ASP A 125 14.26 5.76 13.59
CA ASP A 125 15.21 6.50 12.76
C ASP A 125 16.59 6.63 13.43
N ASP A 126 16.66 6.63 14.77
CA ASP A 126 17.91 6.53 15.54
C ASP A 126 18.63 5.20 15.29
N GLY A 127 17.87 4.10 15.11
CA GLY A 127 18.40 2.77 14.80
C GLY A 127 18.93 1.97 15.99
N ASP A 128 19.06 2.60 17.16
CA ASP A 128 19.54 1.96 18.38
C ASP A 128 18.45 1.07 19.03
N PRO A 129 18.83 -0.02 19.72
CA PRO A 129 17.88 -0.81 20.48
C PRO A 129 17.22 -0.01 21.60
N PHE A 130 15.90 -0.08 21.73
CA PHE A 130 15.12 0.67 22.72
C PHE A 130 14.14 -0.21 23.49
N LYS A 131 13.72 0.24 24.68
CA LYS A 131 12.80 -0.50 25.55
C LYS A 131 11.35 -0.18 25.23
N VAL A 132 10.50 -1.21 25.20
CA VAL A 132 9.05 -1.08 25.07
C VAL A 132 8.39 -1.75 26.25
N LYS A 133 7.58 -0.99 27.01
CA LYS A 133 6.75 -1.51 28.09
C LYS A 133 5.33 -1.71 27.59
N LEU A 134 4.78 -2.88 27.84
CA LEU A 134 3.40 -3.23 27.50
C LEU A 134 2.45 -2.93 28.66
N PHE A 135 1.17 -2.73 28.36
CA PHE A 135 0.12 -2.56 29.37
C PHE A 135 -0.02 -3.78 30.32
N GLY A 136 0.47 -4.95 29.92
CA GLY A 136 0.58 -6.14 30.79
C GLY A 136 1.77 -6.11 31.77
N GLY A 137 2.56 -5.03 31.81
CA GLY A 137 3.73 -4.87 32.68
C GLY A 137 5.03 -5.47 32.16
N LYS A 138 4.99 -6.27 31.08
CA LYS A 138 6.16 -6.82 30.41
C LYS A 138 6.95 -5.72 29.70
N THR A 139 8.27 -5.69 29.88
CA THR A 139 9.18 -4.85 29.10
C THR A 139 10.02 -5.71 28.17
N VAL A 140 10.14 -5.31 26.91
CA VAL A 140 10.99 -5.96 25.90
C VAL A 140 11.96 -4.95 25.30
N THR A 141 13.06 -5.44 24.73
CA THR A 141 13.94 -4.63 23.90
C THR A 141 13.60 -4.86 22.44
N VAL A 142 13.41 -3.77 21.70
CA VAL A 142 13.23 -3.76 20.25
C VAL A 142 14.51 -3.30 19.60
N THR A 143 14.93 -3.97 18.53
CA THR A 143 16.02 -3.53 17.66
C THR A 143 15.45 -3.20 16.28
N PRO A 144 15.57 -1.95 15.81
CA PRO A 144 15.25 -1.61 14.43
C PRO A 144 16.03 -2.46 13.41
N LEU A 145 15.40 -2.73 12.28
CA LEU A 145 15.97 -3.44 11.15
C LEU A 145 16.62 -2.45 10.19
N LYS A 146 17.85 -2.73 9.76
CA LYS A 146 18.47 -2.00 8.66
C LYS A 146 17.99 -2.58 7.34
N VAL A 147 17.30 -1.78 6.54
CA VAL A 147 16.68 -2.19 5.26
C VAL A 147 17.11 -1.25 4.14
N CYS A 148 16.86 -1.64 2.89
CA CYS A 148 16.97 -0.69 1.78
C CYS A 148 15.90 0.41 1.91
N ARG A 149 16.21 1.59 1.39
CA ARG A 149 15.28 2.72 1.37
C ARG A 149 14.07 2.40 0.50
N GLY A 150 12.91 2.94 0.88
CA GLY A 150 11.65 2.69 0.20
C GLY A 150 10.70 1.92 1.09
N TYR A 151 10.14 2.59 2.11
CA TYR A 151 9.15 1.96 2.99
C TYR A 151 8.01 1.37 2.16
N ALA A 152 7.67 0.10 2.38
CA ALA A 152 6.46 -0.49 1.81
C ALA A 152 5.32 -0.36 2.82
N ARG A 153 4.24 0.34 2.46
CA ARG A 153 3.04 0.53 3.30
C ARG A 153 1.79 0.19 2.51
N LEU A 154 0.73 -0.11 3.24
CA LEU A 154 -0.60 -0.32 2.67
C LEU A 154 -1.44 0.95 2.81
N ALA A 155 -2.40 1.10 1.91
CA ALA A 155 -3.37 2.17 1.97
C ALA A 155 -4.19 2.10 3.27
N PRO A 156 -4.54 3.25 3.87
CA PRO A 156 -5.43 3.28 5.03
C PRO A 156 -6.77 2.59 4.73
N PRO A 157 -7.40 1.89 5.70
CA PRO A 157 -8.71 1.27 5.49
C PRO A 157 -9.85 2.24 5.10
N ALA A 158 -9.72 3.52 5.46
CA ALA A 158 -10.65 4.58 5.07
C ALA A 158 -10.46 5.04 3.61
N THR A 159 -9.26 4.89 3.06
CA THR A 159 -8.91 5.24 1.67
C THR A 159 -8.24 4.06 0.96
N PRO A 160 -8.93 2.92 0.81
CA PRO A 160 -8.35 1.64 0.41
C PRO A 160 -7.75 1.61 -1.01
N LEU A 161 -8.08 2.57 -1.87
CA LEU A 161 -7.58 2.66 -3.24
C LEU A 161 -6.38 3.60 -3.39
N ALA A 162 -5.99 4.27 -2.29
CA ALA A 162 -4.84 5.15 -2.29
C ALA A 162 -3.57 4.36 -2.67
N GLN A 163 -2.82 4.92 -3.61
CA GLN A 163 -1.55 4.41 -4.07
C GLN A 163 -0.64 5.59 -4.39
N ASP A 164 0.62 5.48 -3.99
CA ASP A 164 1.60 6.51 -4.27
C ASP A 164 3.00 5.90 -4.22
N TYR A 165 3.91 6.42 -5.02
CA TYR A 165 5.22 5.86 -5.23
C TYR A 165 6.26 6.97 -5.18
N HIS A 166 7.01 7.00 -4.08
CA HIS A 166 7.99 8.02 -3.78
C HIS A 166 9.31 7.35 -3.38
N TRP A 167 10.44 8.04 -3.55
CA TRP A 167 11.77 7.48 -3.23
C TRP A 167 12.01 7.18 -1.74
N LEU A 168 11.05 7.51 -0.87
CA LEU A 168 11.13 7.22 0.55
C LEU A 168 10.11 6.16 0.97
N LEU A 169 8.98 6.07 0.25
CA LEU A 169 7.79 5.34 0.65
C LEU A 169 6.97 5.00 -0.59
N ALA A 170 6.56 3.74 -0.69
CA ALA A 170 5.53 3.26 -1.58
C ALA A 170 4.28 2.90 -0.77
N VAL A 171 3.14 3.44 -1.17
CA VAL A 171 1.81 3.14 -0.65
C VAL A 171 1.12 2.25 -1.66
N HIS A 172 0.85 1.01 -1.25
CA HIS A 172 0.14 0.02 -2.06
C HIS A 172 -1.34 0.03 -1.71
N PRO A 173 -2.26 0.01 -2.69
CA PRO A 173 -3.68 -0.06 -2.41
C PRO A 173 -4.05 -1.41 -1.77
N LEU A 174 -5.14 -1.44 -1.00
CA LEU A 174 -5.57 -2.65 -0.29
C LEU A 174 -5.95 -3.80 -1.22
N GLU A 175 -6.17 -3.53 -2.50
CA GLU A 175 -6.27 -4.56 -3.54
C GLU A 175 -5.10 -5.54 -3.50
N VAL A 176 -3.87 -5.05 -3.28
CA VAL A 176 -2.67 -5.91 -3.18
C VAL A 176 -2.81 -6.87 -1.99
N ALA A 177 -3.27 -6.40 -0.84
CA ALA A 177 -3.49 -7.24 0.34
C ALA A 177 -4.67 -8.22 0.16
N ARG A 178 -5.72 -7.82 -0.58
CA ARG A 178 -6.88 -8.66 -0.91
C ARG A 178 -6.57 -9.78 -1.92
N ALA A 179 -5.37 -9.80 -2.50
CA ALA A 179 -4.91 -10.91 -3.31
C ALA A 179 -4.54 -12.15 -2.49
N ASP A 180 -4.58 -12.08 -1.15
CA ASP A 180 -4.07 -13.11 -0.22
C ASP A 180 -2.62 -13.48 -0.54
N LEU A 181 -1.74 -12.52 -0.26
CA LEU A 181 -0.31 -12.62 -0.54
C LEU A 181 0.30 -13.87 0.12
N THR A 182 1.06 -14.64 -0.66
CA THR A 182 2.02 -15.59 -0.10
C THR A 182 3.22 -14.84 0.47
N ASP A 183 4.07 -15.54 1.23
CA ASP A 183 5.31 -14.97 1.76
C ASP A 183 6.23 -14.42 0.66
N ASP A 184 6.31 -15.10 -0.50
CA ASP A 184 7.13 -14.67 -1.63
C ASP A 184 6.49 -13.51 -2.42
N GLU A 185 5.16 -13.45 -2.52
CA GLU A 185 4.46 -12.32 -3.15
C GLU A 185 4.56 -11.05 -2.30
N ALA A 186 4.46 -11.18 -0.98
CA ALA A 186 4.69 -10.07 -0.06
C ALA A 186 6.17 -9.62 -0.09
N LEU A 187 7.11 -10.58 -0.15
CA LEU A 187 8.53 -10.26 -0.30
C LEU A 187 8.80 -9.51 -1.61
N TRP A 188 8.21 -9.97 -2.72
CA TRP A 188 8.33 -9.28 -3.99
C TRP A 188 7.78 -7.85 -3.90
N ALA A 189 6.63 -7.63 -3.27
CA ALA A 189 6.05 -6.30 -3.11
C ALA A 189 6.96 -5.34 -2.31
N VAL A 190 7.62 -5.86 -1.27
CA VAL A 190 8.59 -5.11 -0.47
C VAL A 190 9.83 -4.77 -1.30
N LEU A 191 10.46 -5.76 -1.93
CA LEU A 191 11.66 -5.56 -2.74
C LEU A 191 11.39 -4.66 -3.96
N TRP A 192 10.20 -4.74 -4.53
CA TRP A 192 9.76 -3.86 -5.60
C TRP A 192 9.65 -2.41 -5.12
N SER A 193 9.14 -2.18 -3.91
CA SER A 193 9.10 -0.83 -3.30
C SER A 193 10.49 -0.25 -3.08
N GLU A 194 11.42 -1.09 -2.63
CA GLU A 194 12.84 -0.73 -2.50
C GLU A 194 13.45 -0.41 -3.87
N GLY A 195 13.14 -1.23 -4.89
CA GLY A 195 13.56 -1.02 -6.28
C GLY A 195 13.04 0.30 -6.86
N VAL A 196 11.79 0.67 -6.58
CA VAL A 196 11.24 1.99 -6.97
C VAL A 196 12.08 3.12 -6.37
N SER A 197 12.44 3.01 -5.10
CA SER A 197 13.30 3.99 -4.42
C SER A 197 14.69 4.06 -5.02
N GLU A 198 15.36 2.93 -5.23
CA GLU A 198 16.76 2.92 -5.62
C GLU A 198 16.95 3.21 -7.11
N GLU A 199 16.10 2.67 -7.98
CA GLU A 199 16.18 2.90 -9.43
C GLU A 199 15.60 4.26 -9.84
N GLY A 200 14.59 4.74 -9.12
CA GLY A 200 13.89 5.99 -9.43
C GLY A 200 14.33 7.19 -8.61
N GLY A 201 15.04 6.98 -7.50
CA GLY A 201 15.23 8.00 -6.47
C GLY A 201 15.90 9.27 -6.97
N ALA A 202 16.90 9.16 -7.84
CA ALA A 202 17.54 10.33 -8.44
C ALA A 202 16.57 11.15 -9.29
N ARG A 203 15.80 10.50 -10.17
CA ARG A 203 14.81 11.17 -11.05
C ARG A 203 13.71 11.83 -10.24
N MET A 204 13.16 11.10 -9.26
CA MET A 204 12.11 11.61 -8.39
C MET A 204 12.59 12.81 -7.56
N LYS A 205 13.81 12.76 -6.98
CA LYS A 205 14.40 13.88 -6.24
C LYS A 205 14.64 15.10 -7.12
N THR A 206 15.10 14.90 -8.37
CA THR A 206 15.30 15.99 -9.33
C THR A 206 13.97 16.64 -9.71
N TYR A 207 12.92 15.84 -9.90
CA TYR A 207 11.57 16.38 -10.16
C TYR A 207 11.01 17.14 -8.96
N ALA A 208 11.25 16.65 -7.75
CA ALA A 208 10.83 17.30 -6.50
C ALA A 208 11.70 18.53 -6.11
N TYR A 209 12.74 18.86 -6.88
CA TYR A 209 13.65 19.97 -6.58
C TYR A 209 12.95 21.33 -6.79
N GLY A 210 12.24 21.78 -5.76
CA GLY A 210 11.44 23.00 -5.74
C GLY A 210 10.47 23.03 -4.54
N THR A 211 10.12 21.86 -3.99
CA THR A 211 9.21 21.72 -2.84
C THR A 211 10.01 21.48 -1.56
N LYS A 212 9.86 22.37 -0.56
CA LYS A 212 10.42 22.13 0.78
C LYS A 212 9.69 20.95 1.41
N VAL A 213 10.37 19.84 1.61
CA VAL A 213 9.82 18.70 2.33
C VAL A 213 9.78 19.02 3.82
N ALA A 214 8.58 19.22 4.37
CA ALA A 214 8.34 19.21 5.80
C ALA A 214 7.22 18.22 6.08
N ASN A 215 7.33 17.34 7.08
CA ASN A 215 6.26 17.13 8.08
C ASN A 215 6.31 15.85 8.92
N THR A 216 5.78 16.04 10.12
CA THR A 216 5.23 15.08 11.10
C THR A 216 4.24 14.06 10.52
N LEU A 217 3.43 14.43 9.51
CA LEU A 217 2.45 13.52 8.88
C LEU A 217 3.13 12.37 8.12
N TYR A 218 4.21 12.66 7.41
CA TYR A 218 5.02 11.63 6.75
C TYR A 218 5.55 10.62 7.78
N GLN A 219 6.08 11.10 8.91
CA GLN A 219 6.56 10.23 9.99
C GLN A 219 5.44 9.33 10.53
N LEU A 220 4.25 9.88 10.79
CA LEU A 220 3.10 9.09 11.25
C LEU A 220 2.73 7.99 10.24
N PHE A 221 2.64 8.30 8.95
CA PHE A 221 2.27 7.32 7.93
C PHE A 221 3.33 6.22 7.75
N THR A 222 4.61 6.56 7.92
CA THR A 222 5.66 5.53 7.94
C THR A 222 5.58 4.63 9.18
N ILE A 223 4.82 4.95 10.23
CA ILE A 223 4.66 4.08 11.40
C ILE A 223 3.33 3.35 11.38
N ALA A 224 2.25 4.06 11.04
CA ALA A 224 0.88 3.60 11.11
C ALA A 224 0.07 4.24 9.97
N SER A 225 -0.12 3.52 8.87
CA SER A 225 -0.95 3.98 7.75
C SER A 225 -2.45 3.86 8.05
N GLY A 226 -2.87 3.14 9.09
CA GLY A 226 -4.27 2.90 9.41
C GLY A 226 -4.96 4.01 10.20
N ILE A 227 -4.22 4.97 10.77
CA ILE A 227 -4.80 5.99 11.65
C ILE A 227 -5.58 7.07 10.91
N GLN A 228 -6.48 7.76 11.63
CA GLN A 228 -7.23 8.87 11.08
C GLN A 228 -6.33 10.03 10.62
N GLY A 229 -5.18 10.30 11.25
CA GLY A 229 -4.24 11.30 10.78
C GLY A 229 -3.72 11.04 9.35
N ALA A 230 -3.50 9.77 8.99
CA ALA A 230 -3.15 9.34 7.64
C ALA A 230 -4.32 9.52 6.67
N ALA A 231 -5.54 9.15 7.09
CA ALA A 231 -6.76 9.34 6.30
C ALA A 231 -7.12 10.83 6.12
N VAL A 232 -6.90 11.67 7.14
CA VAL A 232 -7.13 13.12 7.09
C VAL A 232 -6.07 13.80 6.25
N ALA A 233 -4.81 13.38 6.28
CA ALA A 233 -3.79 13.90 5.36
C ALA A 233 -4.11 13.54 3.91
N ALA A 234 -4.60 12.32 3.65
CA ALA A 234 -5.19 11.96 2.37
C ALA A 234 -6.33 12.92 1.98
N ASN A 235 -7.25 13.22 2.92
CA ASN A 235 -8.39 14.12 2.68
C ASN A 235 -8.05 15.63 2.67
N ALA A 236 -6.94 16.08 3.25
CA ALA A 236 -6.53 17.48 3.29
C ALA A 236 -5.70 17.86 2.05
N ALA A 237 -4.88 16.92 1.56
CA ALA A 237 -4.31 16.98 0.22
C ALA A 237 -5.43 17.15 -0.84
N VAL A 238 -6.59 16.49 -0.63
CA VAL A 238 -7.79 16.65 -1.45
C VAL A 238 -8.30 18.10 -1.47
N GLN A 239 -8.45 18.76 -0.32
CA GLN A 239 -8.99 20.13 -0.25
C GLN A 239 -8.03 21.20 -0.81
N ALA A 240 -6.72 21.04 -0.54
CA ALA A 240 -5.71 21.98 -1.04
C ALA A 240 -5.65 21.97 -2.58
N ALA A 241 -5.79 20.80 -3.19
CA ALA A 241 -5.82 20.67 -4.65
C ALA A 241 -7.16 21.08 -5.27
N GLN A 242 -8.30 20.88 -4.60
CA GLN A 242 -9.61 21.41 -5.04
C GLN A 242 -9.61 22.93 -5.19
N THR A 243 -8.89 23.63 -4.32
CA THR A 243 -8.79 25.11 -4.35
C THR A 243 -7.91 25.60 -5.52
N ALA A 244 -6.98 24.77 -6.00
CA ALA A 244 -6.16 25.09 -7.17
C ALA A 244 -6.89 24.80 -8.51
N ALA A 245 -7.89 23.91 -8.51
CA ALA A 245 -8.59 23.42 -9.70
C ALA A 245 -9.93 24.14 -10.01
N SER A 246 -10.30 25.21 -9.29
CA SER A 246 -11.60 25.89 -9.49
C SER A 246 -11.68 26.80 -10.73
N SER A 247 -10.96 26.48 -11.81
CA SER A 247 -11.12 27.14 -13.11
C SER A 247 -11.46 26.13 -14.20
N VAL A 248 -12.77 26.06 -14.51
CA VAL A 248 -13.41 25.49 -15.71
C VAL A 248 -13.83 24.02 -15.62
N ALA A 249 -15.15 23.75 -15.61
CA ALA A 249 -15.75 22.57 -16.26
C ALA A 249 -17.28 22.71 -16.42
N THR A 250 -17.84 22.09 -17.47
CA THR A 250 -19.25 22.17 -17.93
C THR A 250 -19.95 20.79 -17.90
N GLU A 251 -21.29 20.78 -17.82
CA GLU A 251 -22.13 19.78 -17.13
C GLU A 251 -22.69 18.56 -17.93
N VAL A 252 -22.07 18.03 -18.98
CA VAL A 252 -22.75 17.08 -19.91
C VAL A 252 -22.38 15.57 -19.77
N ILE A 253 -21.32 15.18 -19.04
CA ILE A 253 -20.77 13.80 -19.09
C ILE A 253 -21.40 12.80 -18.06
N LYS A 254 -22.28 13.25 -17.17
CA LYS A 254 -22.75 12.47 -16.00
C LYS A 254 -23.61 11.21 -16.29
N ARG A 255 -24.26 11.05 -17.46
CA ARG A 255 -25.33 10.05 -17.62
C ARG A 255 -24.92 8.70 -18.26
N GLN A 256 -23.85 8.61 -19.04
CA GLN A 256 -23.50 7.35 -19.74
C GLN A 256 -22.57 6.41 -18.95
N LEU A 257 -21.82 6.91 -17.97
CA LEU A 257 -20.80 6.14 -17.23
C LEU A 257 -21.36 5.32 -16.04
N LEU A 258 -22.58 5.62 -15.58
CA LEU A 258 -23.18 4.98 -14.39
C LEU A 258 -23.73 3.57 -14.67
N ASP A 259 -24.12 3.28 -15.92
CA ASP A 259 -24.74 2.00 -16.28
C ASP A 259 -23.72 0.86 -16.50
N GLN A 260 -22.44 1.18 -16.77
CA GLN A 260 -21.39 0.16 -16.96
C GLN A 260 -20.70 -0.29 -15.66
N ALA A 261 -20.56 0.59 -14.67
CA ALA A 261 -19.88 0.28 -13.41
C ALA A 261 -20.72 -0.62 -12.47
N THR A 262 -22.05 -0.50 -12.52
CA THR A 262 -22.97 -1.26 -11.65
C THR A 262 -23.15 -2.71 -12.11
N ALA A 263 -23.15 -2.97 -13.42
CA ALA A 263 -23.34 -4.33 -13.96
C ALA A 263 -22.15 -5.28 -13.67
N ALA A 264 -20.92 -4.75 -13.59
CA ALA A 264 -19.72 -5.55 -13.30
C ALA A 264 -19.60 -5.97 -11.82
N ALA A 265 -20.07 -5.12 -10.91
CA ALA A 265 -20.02 -5.37 -9.47
C ALA A 265 -21.08 -6.39 -9.01
N THR A 266 -22.30 -6.36 -9.58
CA THR A 266 -23.41 -7.22 -9.13
C THR A 266 -23.28 -8.67 -9.58
N ASN A 267 -22.63 -8.93 -10.73
CA ASN A 267 -22.45 -10.30 -11.21
C ASN A 267 -21.37 -11.08 -10.44
N ARG A 268 -20.34 -10.41 -9.88
CA ARG A 268 -19.18 -11.05 -9.24
C ARG A 268 -19.42 -11.52 -7.79
N ILE A 269 -20.31 -10.86 -7.05
CA ILE A 269 -20.66 -11.24 -5.67
C ILE A 269 -21.27 -12.66 -5.61
N ARG A 270 -21.85 -13.17 -6.70
CA ARG A 270 -22.36 -14.55 -6.76
C ARG A 270 -21.27 -15.60 -7.00
N ASP A 271 -20.15 -15.22 -7.62
CA ASP A 271 -19.15 -16.19 -8.09
C ASP A 271 -18.12 -16.53 -6.99
N GLU A 272 -17.78 -15.58 -6.10
CA GLU A 272 -16.91 -15.82 -4.93
C GLU A 272 -17.45 -16.92 -3.99
N ALA A 273 -18.76 -17.20 -4.03
CA ALA A 273 -19.39 -18.24 -3.23
C ALA A 273 -19.10 -19.67 -3.71
N THR A 274 -18.49 -19.88 -4.88
CA THR A 274 -18.43 -21.21 -5.54
C THR A 274 -17.04 -21.81 -5.78
N GLY A 275 -15.95 -21.09 -5.52
CA GLY A 275 -14.59 -21.66 -5.52
C GLY A 275 -14.09 -22.26 -6.84
N VAL A 276 -14.73 -21.97 -7.97
CA VAL A 276 -14.33 -22.48 -9.29
C VAL A 276 -13.26 -21.56 -9.89
N VAL A 277 -12.01 -22.04 -9.98
CA VAL A 277 -10.96 -21.38 -10.77
C VAL A 277 -11.29 -21.53 -12.25
N ARG A 278 -11.87 -20.49 -12.85
CA ARG A 278 -12.14 -20.46 -14.29
C ARG A 278 -10.87 -19.97 -14.99
N LYS A 279 -10.40 -20.70 -16.00
CA LYS A 279 -9.36 -20.19 -16.90
C LYS A 279 -9.82 -18.85 -17.47
N LEU A 280 -9.01 -17.81 -17.28
CA LEU A 280 -9.29 -16.50 -17.84
C LEU A 280 -9.21 -16.56 -19.36
N THR A 281 -10.12 -15.86 -20.03
CA THR A 281 -10.05 -15.69 -21.48
C THR A 281 -8.96 -14.68 -21.82
N GLN A 282 -8.35 -14.81 -23.00
CA GLN A 282 -7.34 -13.86 -23.49
C GLN A 282 -7.87 -12.42 -23.49
N ALA A 283 -9.15 -12.22 -23.83
CA ALA A 283 -9.79 -10.91 -23.80
C ALA A 283 -9.93 -10.32 -22.38
N GLN A 284 -10.21 -11.15 -21.36
CA GLN A 284 -10.26 -10.68 -19.97
C GLN A 284 -8.88 -10.24 -19.48
N VAL A 285 -7.84 -11.01 -19.81
CA VAL A 285 -6.46 -10.66 -19.46
C VAL A 285 -6.02 -9.38 -20.18
N ALA A 286 -6.29 -9.26 -21.48
CA ALA A 286 -5.98 -8.06 -22.25
C ALA A 286 -6.67 -6.80 -21.68
N ASN A 287 -7.96 -6.89 -21.32
CA ASN A 287 -8.68 -5.78 -20.70
C ASN A 287 -8.09 -5.39 -19.34
N ALA A 288 -7.72 -6.38 -18.52
CA ALA A 288 -7.08 -6.12 -17.24
C ALA A 288 -5.70 -5.45 -17.39
N MET A 289 -4.92 -5.86 -18.38
CA MET A 289 -3.63 -5.24 -18.69
C MET A 289 -3.78 -3.81 -19.23
N GLN A 290 -4.81 -3.54 -20.04
CA GLN A 290 -5.16 -2.17 -20.45
C GLN A 290 -5.52 -1.30 -19.24
N GLN A 291 -6.31 -1.84 -18.30
CA GLN A 291 -6.64 -1.13 -17.07
C GLN A 291 -5.39 -0.86 -16.22
N ALA A 292 -4.49 -1.82 -16.09
CA ALA A 292 -3.22 -1.65 -15.38
C ALA A 292 -2.37 -0.53 -16.01
N ALA A 293 -2.29 -0.49 -17.35
CA ALA A 293 -1.60 0.58 -18.07
C ALA A 293 -2.24 1.96 -17.81
N ALA A 294 -3.57 2.05 -17.86
CA ALA A 294 -4.29 3.29 -17.55
C ALA A 294 -4.05 3.75 -16.11
N ASN A 295 -4.08 2.83 -15.14
CA ASN A 295 -3.81 3.14 -13.74
C ASN A 295 -2.38 3.65 -13.52
N ARG A 296 -1.39 3.03 -14.18
CA ARG A 296 -0.01 3.51 -14.14
C ARG A 296 0.09 4.92 -14.75
N GLY A 297 -0.52 5.15 -15.90
CA GLY A 297 -0.46 6.43 -16.61
C GLY A 297 -1.11 7.60 -15.87
N SER A 298 -2.12 7.32 -15.07
CA SER A 298 -2.81 8.32 -14.24
C SER A 298 -2.16 8.63 -12.88
N LEU A 299 -1.02 8.00 -12.58
CA LEU A 299 -0.18 8.44 -11.46
C LEU A 299 0.19 9.92 -11.67
N SER A 300 0.30 10.68 -10.58
CA SER A 300 0.55 12.13 -10.64
C SER A 300 1.80 12.52 -9.85
N GLY A 301 2.31 13.73 -10.08
CA GLY A 301 3.45 14.25 -9.31
C GLY A 301 4.70 13.38 -9.37
N VAL A 302 5.32 13.14 -8.22
CA VAL A 302 6.48 12.24 -8.08
C VAL A 302 6.11 10.80 -8.43
N ALA A 303 4.89 10.35 -8.14
CA ALA A 303 4.39 9.01 -8.45
C ALA A 303 4.41 8.73 -9.95
N TRP A 304 4.09 9.74 -10.78
CA TRP A 304 4.20 9.64 -12.23
C TRP A 304 5.65 9.41 -12.67
N VAL A 305 6.60 10.14 -12.09
CA VAL A 305 8.03 9.96 -12.38
C VAL A 305 8.49 8.57 -11.95
N ALA A 306 8.05 8.11 -10.77
CA ALA A 306 8.30 6.75 -10.28
C ALA A 306 7.74 5.70 -11.26
N SER A 307 6.57 5.95 -11.85
CA SER A 307 5.97 5.04 -12.82
C SER A 307 6.91 4.74 -14.00
N THR A 308 7.79 5.67 -14.40
CA THR A 308 8.72 5.49 -15.53
C THR A 308 9.87 4.51 -15.27
N ILE A 309 9.99 3.99 -14.05
CA ILE A 309 11.04 3.02 -13.66
C ILE A 309 10.49 1.68 -13.17
N PHE A 310 9.19 1.44 -13.28
CA PHE A 310 8.58 0.23 -12.71
C PHE A 310 9.18 -1.07 -13.28
N GLU A 311 9.57 -1.12 -14.55
CA GLU A 311 10.27 -2.27 -15.14
C GLU A 311 11.63 -2.53 -14.47
N LYS A 312 12.32 -1.46 -14.06
CA LYS A 312 13.59 -1.56 -13.34
C LYS A 312 13.36 -2.03 -11.90
N ALA A 313 12.29 -1.56 -11.26
CA ALA A 313 11.87 -2.05 -9.95
C ALA A 313 11.48 -3.55 -10.01
N ASP A 314 10.85 -4.00 -11.09
CA ASP A 314 10.56 -5.41 -11.34
C ASP A 314 11.84 -6.25 -11.45
N ALA A 315 12.80 -5.78 -12.25
CA ALA A 315 14.10 -6.43 -12.40
C ALA A 315 14.91 -6.43 -11.09
N TRP A 316 14.85 -5.33 -10.33
CA TRP A 316 15.46 -5.21 -9.01
C TRP A 316 14.90 -6.26 -8.06
N ALA A 317 13.57 -6.33 -7.94
CA ALA A 317 12.90 -7.29 -7.07
C ALA A 317 13.23 -8.73 -7.50
N TYR A 318 13.15 -9.04 -8.79
CA TYR A 318 13.48 -10.36 -9.33
C TYR A 318 14.88 -10.81 -8.90
N ALA A 319 15.90 -9.96 -9.08
CA ALA A 319 17.28 -10.29 -8.72
C ALA A 319 17.46 -10.52 -7.21
N ARG A 320 16.81 -9.72 -6.35
CA ARG A 320 16.90 -9.91 -4.89
C ARG A 320 16.12 -11.13 -4.41
N MET A 321 15.00 -11.48 -5.05
CA MET A 321 14.27 -12.72 -4.76
C MET A 321 15.20 -13.93 -4.94
N GLU A 322 15.98 -13.98 -6.03
CA GLU A 322 16.97 -15.05 -6.25
C GLU A 322 18.04 -15.10 -5.15
N GLN A 323 18.58 -13.94 -4.74
CA GLN A 323 19.58 -13.86 -3.67
C GLN A 323 19.02 -14.33 -2.32
N LEU A 324 17.75 -14.04 -2.04
CA LEU A 324 17.03 -14.46 -0.84
C LEU A 324 16.48 -15.89 -0.93
N LYS A 325 16.78 -16.62 -2.02
CA LYS A 325 16.28 -17.97 -2.30
C LYS A 325 14.75 -18.05 -2.23
N ALA A 326 14.09 -16.97 -2.63
CA ALA A 326 12.66 -16.88 -2.81
C ALA A 326 12.29 -17.24 -4.25
N ASP A 327 11.00 -17.45 -4.55
CA ASP A 327 10.55 -17.61 -5.93
C ASP A 327 10.56 -16.27 -6.68
N PRO A 328 11.47 -16.04 -7.65
CA PRO A 328 11.52 -14.79 -8.40
C PRO A 328 10.30 -14.62 -9.32
N LEU A 329 9.47 -15.65 -9.52
CA LEU A 329 8.26 -15.59 -10.32
C LEU A 329 7.01 -15.15 -9.53
N ALA A 330 7.15 -14.82 -8.24
CA ALA A 330 6.06 -14.35 -7.39
C ALA A 330 5.34 -13.10 -7.95
N SER A 331 6.02 -12.29 -8.75
CA SER A 331 5.41 -11.17 -9.49
C SER A 331 4.31 -11.64 -10.46
N PHE A 332 4.56 -12.73 -11.20
CA PHE A 332 3.61 -13.30 -12.15
C PHE A 332 2.44 -13.95 -11.43
N THR A 333 2.69 -14.66 -10.32
CA THR A 333 1.60 -15.27 -9.53
C THR A 333 0.72 -14.21 -8.89
N LEU A 334 1.31 -13.15 -8.33
CA LEU A 334 0.56 -12.02 -7.80
C LEU A 334 -0.25 -11.32 -8.89
N HIS A 335 0.37 -11.05 -10.05
CA HIS A 335 -0.32 -10.45 -11.19
C HIS A 335 -1.53 -11.30 -11.63
N GLN A 336 -1.34 -12.61 -11.77
CA GLN A 336 -2.40 -13.54 -12.11
C GLN A 336 -3.55 -13.47 -11.09
N LYS A 337 -3.25 -13.51 -9.79
CA LYS A 337 -4.26 -13.39 -8.72
C LYS A 337 -5.02 -12.07 -8.79
N LEU A 338 -4.33 -10.96 -9.05
CA LEU A 338 -4.95 -9.65 -9.17
C LEU A 338 -5.95 -9.62 -10.33
N ILE A 339 -5.59 -10.19 -11.49
CA ILE A 339 -6.52 -10.29 -12.63
C ILE A 339 -7.69 -11.22 -12.32
N GLU A 340 -7.43 -12.42 -11.80
CA GLU A 340 -8.46 -13.43 -11.51
C GLU A 340 -9.52 -12.91 -10.54
N ARG A 341 -9.10 -12.08 -9.58
CA ARG A 341 -9.96 -11.47 -8.57
C ARG A 341 -10.53 -10.11 -8.99
N GLY A 342 -10.18 -9.60 -10.18
CA GLY A 342 -10.60 -8.29 -10.66
C GLY A 342 -10.07 -7.12 -9.82
N LEU A 343 -8.93 -7.31 -9.16
CA LEU A 343 -8.22 -6.35 -8.31
C LEU A 343 -7.19 -5.60 -9.16
N THR A 344 -7.65 -4.95 -10.22
CA THR A 344 -6.82 -4.36 -11.28
C THR A 344 -6.97 -2.85 -11.34
N THR A 345 -7.39 -2.19 -10.25
CA THR A 345 -7.46 -0.71 -10.15
C THR A 345 -6.19 -0.09 -9.56
N ASN A 346 -5.14 -0.90 -9.39
CA ASN A 346 -3.82 -0.52 -8.94
C ASN A 346 -2.78 -0.50 -10.07
N SER A 347 -1.70 0.26 -9.86
CA SER A 347 -0.57 0.36 -10.78
C SER A 347 0.53 -0.67 -10.49
N MET A 348 0.36 -1.51 -9.47
CA MET A 348 1.31 -2.59 -9.17
C MET A 348 1.12 -3.78 -10.13
N ALA A 349 -0.12 -4.05 -10.53
CA ALA A 349 -0.45 -5.00 -11.59
C ALA A 349 0.40 -4.74 -12.84
N LEU A 350 0.95 -5.80 -13.42
CA LEU A 350 1.79 -5.71 -14.60
C LEU A 350 0.96 -5.25 -15.80
N ASP A 351 1.31 -4.07 -16.31
CA ASP A 351 0.89 -3.64 -17.64
C ASP A 351 1.68 -4.43 -18.72
N PRO A 352 1.36 -4.25 -20.01
CA PRO A 352 1.97 -5.03 -21.09
C PRO A 352 3.47 -4.85 -21.22
N ASP A 353 3.97 -3.63 -20.99
CA ASP A 353 5.39 -3.32 -21.14
C ASP A 353 6.18 -3.97 -20.01
N ARG A 354 5.67 -3.87 -18.79
CA ARG A 354 6.25 -4.52 -17.60
C ARG A 354 6.20 -6.03 -17.69
N LEU A 355 5.06 -6.60 -18.10
CA LEU A 355 4.93 -8.05 -18.24
C LEU A 355 5.95 -8.58 -19.24
N ASN A 356 6.13 -7.90 -20.38
CA ASN A 356 7.08 -8.31 -21.39
C ASN A 356 8.54 -8.15 -20.98
N ALA A 357 8.89 -7.02 -20.35
CA ALA A 357 10.23 -6.77 -19.83
C ALA A 357 10.62 -7.84 -18.79
N LEU A 358 9.70 -8.15 -17.88
CA LEU A 358 9.91 -9.16 -16.85
C LEU A 358 9.93 -10.58 -17.42
N ASN A 359 9.08 -10.87 -18.42
CA ASN A 359 9.13 -12.14 -19.14
C ASN A 359 10.49 -12.33 -19.82
N THR A 360 10.98 -11.32 -20.54
CA THR A 360 12.31 -11.37 -21.19
C THR A 360 13.42 -11.67 -20.17
N LEU A 361 13.34 -11.07 -18.98
CA LEU A 361 14.27 -11.36 -17.89
C LEU A 361 14.16 -12.82 -17.43
N ALA A 362 12.95 -13.30 -17.13
CA ALA A 362 12.70 -14.69 -16.71
C ALA A 362 13.16 -15.71 -17.76
N GLU A 363 12.92 -15.42 -19.05
CA GLU A 363 13.38 -16.23 -20.17
C GLU A 363 14.90 -16.31 -20.25
N SER A 364 15.61 -15.19 -20.02
CA SER A 364 17.08 -15.18 -19.96
C SER A 364 17.64 -16.03 -18.82
N ARG A 365 16.81 -16.35 -17.82
CA ARG A 365 17.12 -17.25 -16.71
C ARG A 365 16.62 -18.68 -16.93
N GLY A 366 16.10 -19.00 -18.12
CA GLY A 366 15.57 -20.32 -18.46
C GLY A 366 14.22 -20.64 -17.83
N ARG A 367 13.46 -19.62 -17.39
CA ARG A 367 12.18 -19.78 -16.67
C ARG A 367 10.95 -19.55 -17.55
N ARG A 368 11.10 -19.60 -18.87
CA ARG A 368 10.00 -19.37 -19.83
C ARG A 368 8.80 -20.28 -19.57
N GLU A 369 9.03 -21.57 -19.42
CA GLU A 369 7.96 -22.56 -19.27
C GLU A 369 7.22 -22.38 -17.94
N ASP A 370 7.94 -22.01 -16.87
CA ASP A 370 7.35 -21.70 -15.56
C ASP A 370 6.41 -20.48 -15.66
N VAL A 371 6.83 -19.41 -16.36
CA VAL A 371 5.99 -18.22 -16.57
C VAL A 371 4.72 -18.57 -17.33
N VAL A 372 4.84 -19.33 -18.43
CA VAL A 372 3.67 -19.78 -19.21
C VAL A 372 2.73 -20.64 -18.36
N ALA A 373 3.27 -21.50 -17.48
CA ALA A 373 2.47 -22.31 -16.57
C ALA A 373 1.69 -21.44 -15.56
N ILE A 374 2.33 -20.42 -14.98
CA ILE A 374 1.70 -19.47 -14.06
C ILE A 374 0.58 -18.68 -14.76
N LEU A 375 0.82 -18.23 -16.00
CA LEU A 375 -0.15 -17.52 -16.83
C LEU A 375 -1.17 -18.46 -17.50
N GLN A 376 -1.33 -19.70 -16.98
CA GLN A 376 -2.34 -20.68 -17.40
C GLN A 376 -2.27 -21.08 -18.90
N GLY A 377 -1.09 -21.00 -19.49
CA GLY A 377 -0.81 -21.30 -20.89
C GLY A 377 -0.85 -20.08 -21.81
N LEU A 378 -1.13 -18.88 -21.29
CA LEU A 378 -1.00 -17.63 -22.06
C LEU A 378 0.47 -17.25 -22.16
N ARG A 379 0.93 -16.95 -23.37
CA ARG A 379 2.26 -16.41 -23.58
C ARG A 379 2.21 -14.89 -23.56
N PRO A 380 3.15 -14.21 -22.89
CA PRO A 380 3.20 -12.74 -22.87
C PRO A 380 3.22 -12.12 -24.28
N GLU A 381 3.89 -12.74 -25.24
CA GLU A 381 3.90 -12.30 -26.64
C GLU A 381 2.52 -12.34 -27.31
N ASP A 382 1.69 -13.35 -26.99
CA ASP A 382 0.33 -13.49 -27.54
C ASP A 382 -0.61 -12.43 -26.97
N LEU A 383 -0.33 -11.96 -25.75
CA LEU A 383 -1.06 -10.86 -25.10
C LEU A 383 -0.72 -9.51 -25.73
N GLN A 384 0.55 -9.29 -26.11
CA GLN A 384 0.95 -8.07 -26.81
C GLN A 384 0.31 -7.95 -28.20
N VAL A 385 0.29 -9.04 -28.97
CA VAL A 385 -0.34 -9.05 -30.30
C VAL A 385 -1.84 -8.75 -30.19
N ALA A 386 -2.53 -9.36 -29.22
CA ALA A 386 -3.95 -9.10 -28.98
C ALA A 386 -4.24 -7.62 -28.62
N MET A 387 -3.26 -6.91 -28.04
CA MET A 387 -3.39 -5.50 -27.69
C MET A 387 -3.05 -4.55 -28.84
N ALA A 388 -2.23 -4.96 -29.80
CA ALA A 388 -1.92 -4.19 -31.00
C ALA A 388 -3.15 -4.03 -31.92
N ASP A 389 -4.08 -4.98 -31.90
CA ASP A 389 -5.32 -4.99 -32.68
C ASP A 389 -6.50 -4.28 -31.99
N MET A 390 -6.32 -3.79 -30.75
CA MET A 390 -7.32 -3.02 -30.02
C MET A 390 -7.00 -1.52 -30.10
N PRO A 391 -8.02 -0.61 -30.14
CA PRO A 391 -7.76 0.81 -30.02
C PRO A 391 -7.03 1.07 -28.70
N VAL A 392 -5.74 1.36 -28.80
CA VAL A 392 -4.85 1.54 -27.66
C VAL A 392 -5.31 2.76 -26.87
N ALA A 393 -5.91 2.52 -25.70
CA ALA A 393 -6.05 3.52 -24.64
C ALA A 393 -4.67 3.96 -24.08
N SER A 394 -3.58 3.33 -24.52
CA SER A 394 -2.19 3.73 -24.31
C SER A 394 -1.67 4.74 -25.34
N ALA A 395 -2.51 5.24 -26.27
CA ALA A 395 -2.21 6.51 -26.91
C ALA A 395 -2.00 7.55 -25.79
N PRO A 396 -0.88 8.30 -25.78
CA PRO A 396 -0.62 9.25 -24.71
C PRO A 396 -1.78 10.24 -24.68
N GLY A 397 -2.66 10.08 -23.69
CA GLY A 397 -3.51 11.18 -23.27
C GLY A 397 -2.56 12.32 -22.93
N ALA A 398 -2.76 13.48 -23.56
CA ALA A 398 -2.01 14.66 -23.18
C ALA A 398 -2.09 14.82 -21.66
N PHE A 399 -0.95 15.08 -21.01
CA PHE A 399 -0.89 15.41 -19.59
C PHE A 399 -2.04 16.39 -19.26
N SER A 400 -2.93 15.97 -18.37
CA SER A 400 -4.03 16.78 -17.88
C SER A 400 -4.03 16.69 -16.37
N TYR A 401 -4.11 17.85 -15.71
CA TYR A 401 -4.48 17.91 -14.28
C TYR A 401 -5.89 17.32 -14.05
N GLU A 402 -6.69 17.19 -15.12
CA GLU A 402 -8.09 16.81 -15.16
C GLU A 402 -8.27 15.56 -16.06
N SER A 403 -7.94 14.36 -15.57
CA SER A 403 -8.50 13.14 -16.16
C SER A 403 -9.72 12.70 -15.35
N GLU A 404 -10.90 13.25 -15.66
CA GLU A 404 -12.16 12.85 -15.00
C GLU A 404 -12.61 11.42 -15.35
N ASP A 405 -11.96 10.78 -16.33
CA ASP A 405 -12.31 9.45 -16.82
C ASP A 405 -11.91 8.31 -15.87
N ASP A 406 -11.07 8.56 -14.84
CA ASP A 406 -10.64 7.52 -13.91
C ASP A 406 -11.70 7.21 -12.81
N PRO A 407 -12.26 5.99 -12.77
CA PRO A 407 -13.20 5.60 -11.72
C PRO A 407 -12.60 5.61 -10.30
N ALA A 408 -11.29 5.40 -10.15
CA ALA A 408 -10.64 5.47 -8.84
C ALA A 408 -10.57 6.92 -8.33
N GLN A 409 -10.22 7.87 -9.21
CA GLN A 409 -10.20 9.31 -8.93
C GLN A 409 -11.61 9.87 -8.64
N ARG A 410 -12.67 9.32 -9.26
CA ARG A 410 -14.08 9.68 -8.97
C ARG A 410 -14.58 9.19 -7.62
N LEU A 411 -14.11 8.04 -7.15
CA LEU A 411 -14.48 7.48 -5.84
C LEU A 411 -13.62 8.05 -4.70
N GLN A 412 -12.34 8.35 -4.97
CA GLN A 412 -11.36 8.88 -4.03
C GLN A 412 -10.41 9.84 -4.75
N PRO A 413 -10.62 11.17 -4.63
CA PRO A 413 -9.70 12.14 -5.22
C PRO A 413 -8.30 11.94 -4.62
N PHE A 414 -7.26 11.95 -5.46
CA PHE A 414 -5.87 11.61 -5.12
C PHE A 414 -5.64 10.20 -4.60
N ALA A 415 -6.38 9.22 -5.12
CA ALA A 415 -5.93 7.83 -5.14
C ALA A 415 -4.47 7.69 -5.64
N ARG A 416 -3.86 8.71 -6.29
CA ARG A 416 -2.61 8.63 -7.07
C ARG A 416 -1.56 9.72 -6.78
N GLY A 417 -1.46 10.22 -5.52
CA GLY A 417 -0.50 11.29 -5.14
C GLY A 417 -0.51 11.70 -3.65
N LEU A 418 -0.74 10.74 -2.74
CA LEU A 418 -0.90 10.92 -1.30
C LEU A 418 0.33 11.51 -0.57
N VAL A 419 1.52 10.95 -0.81
CA VAL A 419 2.81 11.34 -0.21
C VAL A 419 3.17 12.77 -0.59
N ASP A 420 3.05 13.16 -1.86
CA ASP A 420 3.31 14.55 -2.27
C ASP A 420 2.38 15.54 -1.57
N GLY A 421 1.11 15.16 -1.41
CA GLY A 421 0.15 15.91 -0.60
C GLY A 421 0.62 16.07 0.85
N MET A 422 1.05 14.98 1.48
CA MET A 422 1.53 14.97 2.87
C MET A 422 2.79 15.81 3.11
N LEU A 423 3.74 15.79 2.16
CA LEU A 423 5.01 16.52 2.27
C LEU A 423 4.84 18.04 2.08
N ASN A 424 3.73 18.47 1.47
CA ASN A 424 3.44 19.87 1.19
C ASN A 424 2.39 20.49 2.14
N MET A 425 1.82 19.72 3.07
CA MET A 425 0.87 20.26 4.04
C MET A 425 1.56 21.27 4.98
N PRO A 426 0.95 22.41 5.33
CA PRO A 426 1.47 23.26 6.38
C PRO A 426 1.46 22.51 7.72
N VAL A 427 2.56 22.61 8.48
CA VAL A 427 2.60 22.12 9.88
C VAL A 427 1.44 22.81 10.61
N GLN A 428 0.44 22.06 11.08
CA GLN A 428 -0.51 22.64 12.02
C GLN A 428 0.27 22.95 13.30
N SER A 429 0.56 24.23 13.51
CA SER A 429 1.03 24.75 14.79
C SER A 429 -0.10 24.58 15.80
N HIS A 430 0.01 23.55 16.65
CA HIS A 430 -0.76 23.41 17.89
C HIS A 430 0.16 23.56 19.09
#